data_AF-A0A1X0QJG1-F1
#
_entry.id   AF-A0A1X0QJG1-F1
#
_cell.length_a   1.000
_cell.length_b   1.000
_cell.length_c   1.000
_cell.angle_alpha   90.00
_cell.angle_beta   90.00
_cell.angle_gamma   90.00
#
_symmetry.space_group_name_H-M   'P 1'
#
loop_
_entity.id
_entity.type
_entity.pdbx_description
1 polymer ?
#
loop_
_entity_poly.entity_id
_entity_poly.type
_entity_poly.pdbx_seq_one_letter_code
_entity_poly.pdbx_strand_id
1 'polypeptide(L)'
;METIFIYLYLFTNLFSLFKKLFYNEFRILFKHKVNKEKLTNYIWESVIYLFSFLSELFLLFKYDWGFKPALYSQKQLPTFLISLKYLLCSSFYLNEIIDLVFYKEFKDQNLIMIIHHSFTLCLLAFSYEVNLTRFGIAIMALHNISDPFLNLAKLFYRLKMNVLNSISGFIFAITFIVPRLYIFPFIVIKQAFKSTINNKVIRCVILSSLIILQILHVIWTSMIVKIAFRMIIG
;
A
#
# COMPACT_ATOMS: atom_id res chain seq x y z
N MET A 1 3.97 25.01 -3.97
CA MET A 1 3.53 24.16 -2.84
C MET A 1 2.02 24.20 -2.66
N GLU A 2 1.38 25.37 -2.65
CA GLU A 2 -0.08 25.51 -2.44
C GLU A 2 -0.95 24.70 -3.40
N THR A 3 -0.60 24.65 -4.69
CA THR A 3 -1.33 23.88 -5.70
C THR A 3 -1.35 22.38 -5.41
N ILE A 4 -0.26 21.81 -4.89
CA ILE A 4 -0.17 20.38 -4.57
C ILE A 4 -1.08 20.02 -3.40
N PHE A 5 -1.16 20.87 -2.37
CA PHE A 5 -2.07 20.67 -1.24
C PHE A 5 -3.54 20.70 -1.67
N ILE A 6 -3.89 21.61 -2.58
CA ILE A 6 -5.24 21.67 -3.16
C ILE A 6 -5.56 20.36 -3.88
N TYR A 7 -4.67 19.87 -4.75
CA TYR A 7 -4.89 18.60 -5.44
C TYR A 7 -4.96 17.42 -4.48
N LEU A 8 -4.08 17.33 -3.48
CA LEU A 8 -4.13 16.26 -2.47
C LEU A 8 -5.47 16.27 -1.72
N TYR A 9 -5.93 17.45 -1.28
CA TYR A 9 -7.22 17.60 -0.63
C TYR A 9 -8.38 17.17 -1.54
N LEU A 10 -8.39 17.64 -2.79
CA LEU A 10 -9.44 17.30 -3.77
C LEU A 10 -9.49 15.80 -4.03
N PHE A 11 -8.35 15.17 -4.32
CA PHE A 11 -8.30 13.73 -4.61
C PHE A 11 -8.63 12.89 -3.38
N THR A 12 -8.22 13.30 -2.17
CA THR A 12 -8.58 12.62 -0.92
C THR A 12 -10.11 12.62 -0.71
N ASN A 13 -10.77 13.76 -0.92
CA ASN A 13 -12.23 13.86 -0.86
C ASN A 13 -12.92 13.09 -1.98
N LEU A 14 -12.34 13.08 -3.17
CA LEU A 14 -12.84 12.32 -4.31
C LEU A 14 -12.84 10.81 -4.04
N PHE A 15 -11.81 10.28 -3.39
CA PHE A 15 -11.80 8.88 -2.93
C PHE A 15 -12.94 8.59 -1.96
N SER A 16 -13.19 9.46 -0.98
CA SER A 16 -14.32 9.32 -0.05
C SER A 16 -15.67 9.33 -0.79
N LEU A 17 -15.83 10.21 -1.79
CA LEU A 17 -17.03 10.27 -2.61
C LEU A 17 -17.22 8.99 -3.43
N PHE A 18 -16.19 8.53 -4.13
CA PHE A 18 -16.29 7.29 -4.91
C PHE A 18 -16.59 6.08 -4.02
N LYS A 19 -16.01 6.00 -2.82
CA LYS A 19 -16.31 4.94 -1.85
C LYS A 19 -17.79 4.93 -1.46
N LYS A 20 -18.39 6.10 -1.23
CA LYS A 20 -19.84 6.23 -0.94
C LYS A 20 -20.71 5.80 -2.11
N LEU A 21 -20.37 6.22 -3.34
CA LEU A 21 -21.09 5.81 -4.55
C LEU A 21 -20.99 4.30 -4.76
N PHE A 22 -19.79 3.74 -4.64
CA PHE A 22 -19.55 2.31 -4.73
C PHE A 22 -20.37 1.53 -3.71
N TYR A 23 -20.45 2.01 -2.47
CA TYR A 23 -21.28 1.40 -1.44
C TYR A 23 -22.76 1.33 -1.83
N ASN A 24 -23.30 2.44 -2.33
CA ASN A 24 -24.72 2.53 -2.70
C ASN A 24 -25.10 1.53 -3.81
N GLU A 25 -24.21 1.35 -4.78
CA GLU A 25 -24.40 0.40 -5.87
C GLU A 25 -24.23 -1.07 -5.41
N PHE A 26 -23.14 -1.39 -4.72
CA PHE A 26 -22.78 -2.79 -4.44
C PHE A 26 -23.51 -3.40 -3.23
N ARG A 27 -24.07 -2.58 -2.32
CA ARG A 27 -24.81 -3.11 -1.16
C ARG A 27 -26.03 -3.96 -1.54
N ILE A 28 -26.59 -3.77 -2.73
CA ILE A 28 -27.77 -4.51 -3.19
C ILE A 28 -27.46 -5.99 -3.47
N LEU A 29 -26.19 -6.33 -3.72
CA LEU A 29 -25.74 -7.70 -4.01
C LEU A 29 -25.82 -8.64 -2.79
N PHE A 30 -25.93 -8.07 -1.58
CA PHE A 30 -25.89 -8.84 -0.34
C PHE A 30 -27.25 -8.96 0.34
N LYS A 31 -27.55 -10.18 0.81
CA LYS A 31 -28.76 -10.50 1.59
C LYS A 31 -28.79 -9.75 2.92
N HIS A 32 -30.00 -9.52 3.47
CA HIS A 32 -30.21 -8.75 4.70
C HIS A 32 -29.49 -9.30 5.95
N LYS A 33 -29.21 -10.59 6.02
CA LYS A 33 -28.58 -11.23 7.20
C LYS A 33 -27.07 -11.03 7.29
N VAL A 34 -26.43 -10.35 6.33
CA VAL A 34 -24.97 -10.14 6.32
C VAL A 34 -24.64 -8.66 6.49
N ASN A 35 -23.53 -8.35 7.15
CA ASN A 35 -23.03 -6.99 7.29
C ASN A 35 -22.57 -6.47 5.92
N LYS A 36 -23.48 -5.80 5.20
CA LYS A 36 -23.31 -5.33 3.82
C LYS A 36 -22.16 -4.33 3.70
N GLU A 37 -22.09 -3.38 4.61
CA GLU A 37 -21.04 -2.35 4.63
C GLU A 37 -19.65 -2.98 4.70
N LYS A 38 -19.46 -3.94 5.60
CA LYS A 38 -18.16 -4.60 5.75
C LYS A 38 -17.75 -5.40 4.51
N LEU A 39 -18.69 -6.09 3.87
CA LEU A 39 -18.41 -6.83 2.64
C LEU A 39 -18.10 -5.89 1.47
N THR A 40 -18.90 -4.84 1.30
CA THR A 40 -18.68 -3.85 0.24
C THR A 40 -17.35 -3.12 0.43
N ASN A 41 -16.95 -2.83 1.67
CA ASN A 41 -15.63 -2.27 1.98
C ASN A 41 -14.49 -3.21 1.57
N TYR A 42 -14.61 -4.53 1.82
CA TYR A 42 -13.58 -5.47 1.35
C TYR A 42 -13.50 -5.56 -0.17
N ILE A 43 -14.62 -5.47 -0.89
CA ILE A 43 -14.61 -5.42 -2.36
C ILE A 43 -13.95 -4.13 -2.83
N TRP A 44 -14.37 -2.99 -2.29
CA TRP A 44 -13.83 -1.67 -2.61
C TRP A 44 -12.31 -1.63 -2.43
N GLU A 45 -11.82 -2.03 -1.25
CA GLU A 45 -10.40 -2.08 -0.95
C GLU A 45 -9.69 -3.04 -1.93
N SER A 46 -10.24 -4.24 -2.19
CA SER A 46 -9.64 -5.18 -3.15
C SER A 46 -9.48 -4.59 -4.55
N VAL A 47 -10.51 -3.90 -5.05
CA VAL A 47 -10.52 -3.29 -6.39
C VAL A 47 -9.54 -2.11 -6.47
N ILE A 48 -9.54 -1.22 -5.48
CA ILE A 48 -8.62 -0.07 -5.48
C ILE A 48 -7.18 -0.51 -5.38
N TYR A 49 -6.85 -1.42 -4.46
CA TYR A 49 -5.48 -1.90 -4.33
C TYR A 49 -5.03 -2.61 -5.61
N LEU A 50 -5.91 -3.38 -6.26
CA LEU A 50 -5.58 -4.05 -7.52
C LEU A 50 -5.32 -3.05 -8.63
N PHE A 51 -6.20 -2.04 -8.78
CA PHE A 51 -6.01 -0.98 -9.76
C PHE A 51 -4.71 -0.19 -9.49
N SER A 52 -4.44 0.12 -8.22
CA SER A 52 -3.19 0.78 -7.82
C SER A 52 -1.99 -0.07 -8.26
N PHE A 53 -1.96 -1.35 -7.86
CA PHE A 53 -0.90 -2.29 -8.22
C PHE A 53 -0.68 -2.41 -9.73
N LEU A 54 -1.75 -2.58 -10.50
CA LEU A 54 -1.66 -2.67 -11.96
C LEU A 54 -1.10 -1.39 -12.59
N SER A 55 -1.46 -0.22 -12.07
CA SER A 55 -0.89 1.04 -12.55
C SER A 55 0.60 1.20 -12.21
N GLU A 56 1.06 0.72 -11.05
CA GLU A 56 2.51 0.68 -10.77
C GLU A 56 3.23 -0.30 -11.67
N LEU A 57 2.65 -1.49 -11.85
CA LEU A 57 3.20 -2.52 -12.72
C LEU A 57 3.33 -2.02 -14.16
N PHE A 58 2.31 -1.32 -14.66
CA PHE A 58 2.37 -0.65 -15.96
C PHE A 58 3.54 0.33 -16.06
N LEU A 59 3.78 1.16 -15.03
CA LEU A 59 4.93 2.07 -15.02
C LEU A 59 6.27 1.32 -15.01
N LEU A 60 6.37 0.21 -14.26
CA LEU A 60 7.58 -0.62 -14.25
C LEU A 60 7.85 -1.26 -15.62
N PHE A 61 6.81 -1.67 -16.36
CA PHE A 61 6.97 -2.17 -17.73
C PHE A 61 7.24 -1.07 -18.75
N LYS A 62 6.65 0.11 -18.57
CA LYS A 62 6.76 1.23 -19.51
C LYS A 62 8.18 1.80 -19.57
N TYR A 63 8.90 1.81 -18.46
CA TYR A 63 10.21 2.44 -18.37
C TYR A 63 11.34 1.40 -18.27
N ASP A 64 12.43 1.62 -19.01
CA ASP A 64 13.58 0.68 -19.09
C ASP A 64 14.28 0.40 -17.75
N TRP A 65 14.05 1.25 -16.75
CA TRP A 65 14.59 1.10 -15.39
C TRP A 65 13.71 0.22 -14.49
N GLY A 66 12.45 -0.03 -14.85
CA GLY A 66 11.44 -0.58 -13.95
C GLY A 66 11.71 -1.99 -13.44
N PHE A 67 12.53 -2.78 -14.14
CA PHE A 67 13.00 -4.09 -13.64
C PHE A 67 14.53 -4.14 -13.51
N LYS A 68 15.18 -2.97 -13.37
CA LYS A 68 16.62 -2.83 -13.17
C LYS A 68 16.88 -2.14 -11.83
N PRO A 69 16.86 -2.87 -10.70
CA PRO A 69 16.87 -2.24 -9.38
C PRO A 69 18.12 -1.41 -9.09
N ALA A 70 19.24 -1.72 -9.74
CA ALA A 70 20.47 -0.92 -9.71
C ALA A 70 20.23 0.56 -10.09
N LEU A 71 19.18 0.85 -10.87
CA LEU A 71 18.85 2.19 -11.37
C LEU A 71 17.85 2.94 -10.47
N TYR A 72 17.28 2.31 -9.44
CA TYR A 72 16.27 2.95 -8.59
C TYR A 72 16.81 4.11 -7.75
N SER A 73 18.10 4.10 -7.41
CA SER A 73 18.76 5.18 -6.65
C SER A 73 19.21 6.36 -7.52
N GLN A 74 19.00 6.29 -8.83
CA GLN A 74 19.31 7.38 -9.75
C GLN A 74 18.16 8.39 -9.78
N LYS A 75 18.52 9.67 -9.77
CA LYS A 75 17.55 10.75 -9.84
C LYS A 75 16.90 10.82 -11.22
N GLN A 76 15.62 11.10 -11.23
CA GLN A 76 14.82 11.34 -12.42
C GLN A 76 13.72 12.35 -12.09
N LEU A 77 13.65 13.43 -12.88
CA LEU A 77 12.54 14.37 -12.82
C LEU A 77 11.22 13.63 -13.10
N PRO A 78 10.18 13.84 -12.28
CA PRO A 78 8.93 13.12 -12.44
C PRO A 78 8.26 13.52 -13.76
N THR A 79 7.85 12.53 -14.55
CA THR A 79 6.95 12.74 -15.69
C THR A 79 5.53 12.97 -15.19
N PHE A 80 4.64 13.50 -16.03
CA PHE A 80 3.23 13.67 -15.68
C PHE A 80 2.61 12.40 -15.08
N LEU A 81 2.85 11.24 -15.69
CA LEU A 81 2.31 9.96 -15.21
C LEU A 81 2.86 9.57 -13.83
N ILE A 82 4.15 9.81 -13.59
CA ILE A 82 4.77 9.56 -12.29
C ILE A 82 4.21 10.53 -11.25
N SER A 83 4.11 11.83 -11.56
CA SER A 83 3.51 12.83 -10.66
C SER A 83 2.06 12.50 -10.32
N LEU A 84 1.24 12.14 -11.31
CA LEU A 84 -0.15 11.71 -11.12
C LEU A 84 -0.20 10.48 -10.22
N LYS A 85 0.71 9.53 -10.40
CA LYS A 85 0.76 8.33 -9.57
C LYS A 85 1.07 8.65 -8.11
N TYR A 86 2.08 9.50 -7.86
CA TYR A 86 2.40 9.96 -6.50
C TYR A 86 1.22 10.68 -5.85
N LEU A 87 0.53 11.54 -6.59
CA LEU A 87 -0.64 12.26 -6.11
C LEU A 87 -1.78 11.29 -5.71
N LEU A 88 -2.12 10.35 -6.58
CA LEU A 88 -3.18 9.36 -6.34
C LEU A 88 -2.87 8.48 -5.13
N CYS A 89 -1.67 7.91 -5.05
CA CYS A 89 -1.28 7.05 -3.93
C CYS A 89 -1.21 7.83 -2.60
N SER A 90 -0.66 9.04 -2.61
CA SER A 90 -0.59 9.86 -1.39
C SER A 90 -1.98 10.26 -0.91
N SER A 91 -2.87 10.65 -1.82
CA SER A 91 -4.27 10.99 -1.50
C SER A 91 -5.02 9.78 -0.95
N PHE A 92 -4.79 8.59 -1.50
CA PHE A 92 -5.40 7.36 -1.01
C PHE A 92 -4.90 7.00 0.39
N TYR A 93 -3.59 7.05 0.65
CA TYR A 93 -3.05 6.76 1.99
C TYR A 93 -3.48 7.80 3.04
N LEU A 94 -3.61 9.07 2.65
CA LEU A 94 -4.20 10.10 3.52
C LEU A 94 -5.66 9.79 3.84
N ASN A 95 -6.45 9.37 2.84
CA ASN A 95 -7.84 8.97 3.04
C ASN A 95 -7.95 7.79 4.02
N GLU A 96 -7.09 6.77 3.90
CA GLU A 96 -7.07 5.63 4.83
C GLU A 96 -6.67 6.02 6.26
N ILE A 97 -5.74 6.97 6.45
CA ILE A 97 -5.42 7.51 7.78
C ILE A 97 -6.65 8.20 8.38
N ILE A 98 -7.33 9.06 7.62
CA ILE A 98 -8.54 9.76 8.07
C ILE A 98 -9.62 8.72 8.47
N ASP A 99 -9.81 7.69 7.64
CA ASP A 99 -10.74 6.60 7.94
C ASP A 99 -10.39 5.85 9.23
N LEU A 100 -9.12 5.54 9.45
CA LEU A 100 -8.65 4.85 10.66
C LEU A 100 -8.79 5.70 11.93
N VAL A 101 -8.58 7.01 11.84
CA VAL A 101 -8.58 7.93 12.99
C VAL A 101 -9.99 8.33 13.39
N PHE A 102 -10.86 8.64 12.42
CA PHE A 102 -12.16 9.27 12.70
C PHE A 102 -13.35 8.33 12.58
N TYR A 103 -13.25 7.26 11.79
CA TYR A 103 -14.41 6.45 11.41
C TYR A 103 -14.34 4.99 11.85
N LYS A 104 -13.19 4.47 12.28
CA LYS A 104 -13.03 3.08 12.76
C LYS A 104 -12.82 3.03 14.28
N GLU A 105 -13.39 2.02 14.93
CA GLU A 105 -13.08 1.71 16.33
C GLU A 105 -11.58 1.46 16.50
N PHE A 106 -10.96 2.14 17.47
CA PHE A 106 -9.53 2.06 17.70
C PHE A 106 -9.11 0.68 18.20
N LYS A 107 -8.07 0.13 17.57
CA LYS A 107 -7.43 -1.15 17.92
C LYS A 107 -5.93 -0.99 17.71
N ASP A 108 -5.10 -1.76 18.43
CA ASP A 108 -3.64 -1.68 18.31
C ASP A 108 -3.15 -1.82 16.86
N GLN A 109 -3.82 -2.67 16.08
CA GLN A 109 -3.53 -2.86 14.66
C GLN A 109 -3.77 -1.59 13.82
N ASN A 110 -4.73 -0.74 14.20
CA ASN A 110 -4.97 0.53 13.53
C ASN A 110 -3.80 1.49 13.77
N LEU A 111 -3.24 1.53 14.98
CA LEU A 111 -2.08 2.36 15.28
C LEU A 111 -0.87 1.96 14.43
N ILE A 112 -0.61 0.65 14.32
CA ILE A 112 0.47 0.14 13.47
C ILE A 112 0.26 0.55 12.01
N MET A 113 -0.98 0.49 11.50
CA MET A 113 -1.28 0.96 10.14
C MET A 113 -1.15 2.48 9.96
N ILE A 114 -1.54 3.29 10.95
CA ILE A 114 -1.36 4.75 10.89
C ILE A 114 0.12 5.11 10.84
N ILE A 115 0.94 4.46 11.69
CA ILE A 115 2.41 4.62 11.69
C ILE A 115 2.95 4.23 10.31
N HIS A 116 2.53 3.08 9.77
CA HIS A 116 2.93 2.64 8.44
C HIS A 116 2.61 3.66 7.35
N HIS A 117 1.34 4.09 7.24
CA HIS A 117 0.93 5.05 6.22
C HIS A 117 1.62 6.40 6.37
N SER A 118 1.90 6.83 7.60
CA SER A 118 2.66 8.06 7.86
C SER A 118 4.09 7.94 7.33
N PHE A 119 4.80 6.84 7.61
CA PHE A 119 6.15 6.63 7.11
C PHE A 119 6.21 6.36 5.59
N THR A 120 5.21 5.71 5.00
CA THR A 120 5.13 5.60 3.53
C THR A 120 4.85 6.96 2.87
N LEU A 121 3.97 7.80 3.43
CA LEU A 121 3.75 9.16 2.97
C LEU A 121 5.01 10.03 3.08
N CYS A 122 5.74 9.94 4.20
CA CYS A 122 7.04 10.60 4.35
C CYS A 122 8.02 10.16 3.25
N LEU A 123 8.11 8.86 2.98
CA LEU A 123 8.96 8.35 1.90
C LEU A 123 8.57 8.89 0.54
N LEU A 124 7.28 8.90 0.20
CA LEU A 124 6.79 9.44 -1.07
C LEU A 124 7.08 10.93 -1.20
N ALA A 125 6.82 11.72 -0.17
CA ALA A 125 7.07 13.15 -0.18
C ALA A 125 8.56 13.43 -0.39
N PHE A 126 9.43 12.88 0.45
CA PHE A 126 10.87 13.16 0.37
C PHE A 126 11.52 12.55 -0.87
N SER A 127 11.09 11.38 -1.34
CA SER A 127 11.62 10.81 -2.59
C SER A 127 11.22 11.64 -3.80
N TYR A 128 10.03 12.25 -3.80
CA TYR A 128 9.61 13.17 -4.85
C TYR A 128 10.46 14.45 -4.83
N GLU A 129 10.65 15.07 -3.66
CA GLU A 129 11.44 16.30 -3.48
C GLU A 129 12.89 16.15 -3.98
N VAL A 130 13.53 14.99 -3.76
CA VAL A 130 14.92 14.75 -4.23
C VAL A 130 15.00 14.04 -5.59
N ASN A 131 13.89 13.95 -6.32
CA ASN A 131 13.78 13.30 -7.63
C ASN A 131 14.16 11.80 -7.63
N LEU A 132 14.05 11.11 -6.49
CA LEU A 132 14.15 9.65 -6.40
C LEU A 132 12.80 9.00 -6.72
N THR A 133 12.25 9.34 -7.88
CA THR A 133 10.87 8.97 -8.22
C THR A 133 10.74 7.48 -8.55
N ARG A 134 11.75 6.91 -9.22
CA ARG A 134 11.89 5.46 -9.50
C ARG A 134 11.81 4.62 -8.23
N PHE A 135 12.50 5.10 -7.19
CA PHE A 135 12.54 4.49 -5.88
C PHE A 135 11.16 4.40 -5.25
N GLY A 136 10.40 5.50 -5.22
CA GLY A 136 9.05 5.46 -4.66
C GLY A 136 8.05 4.64 -5.49
N ILE A 137 8.17 4.59 -6.83
CA ILE A 137 7.35 3.67 -7.66
C ILE A 137 7.61 2.20 -7.29
N ALA A 138 8.87 1.82 -7.14
CA ALA A 138 9.23 0.47 -6.71
C ALA A 138 8.66 0.15 -5.32
N ILE A 139 8.75 1.09 -4.38
CA ILE A 139 8.16 0.93 -3.04
C ILE A 139 6.65 0.73 -3.13
N MET A 140 5.92 1.59 -3.84
CA MET A 140 4.46 1.48 -3.98
C MET A 140 4.06 0.11 -4.54
N ALA A 141 4.73 -0.36 -5.60
CA ALA A 141 4.45 -1.66 -6.21
C ALA A 141 4.63 -2.83 -5.22
N LEU A 142 5.72 -2.82 -4.44
CA LEU A 142 6.03 -3.88 -3.48
C LEU A 142 5.05 -3.93 -2.31
N HIS A 143 4.47 -2.79 -1.93
CA HIS A 143 3.48 -2.74 -0.86
C HIS A 143 2.08 -3.10 -1.37
N ASN A 144 1.67 -2.57 -2.52
CA ASN A 144 0.30 -2.72 -2.99
C ASN A 144 -0.04 -4.12 -3.53
N ILE A 145 0.95 -4.94 -3.92
CA ILE A 145 0.72 -6.26 -4.54
C ILE A 145 -0.07 -7.25 -3.66
N SER A 146 0.08 -7.19 -2.33
CA SER A 146 -0.53 -8.15 -1.41
C SER A 146 -1.98 -7.82 -1.02
N ASP A 147 -2.30 -6.53 -1.03
CA ASP A 147 -3.48 -6.01 -0.35
C ASP A 147 -4.81 -6.39 -1.02
N PRO A 148 -4.89 -6.59 -2.35
CA PRO A 148 -6.09 -7.15 -2.96
C PRO A 148 -6.43 -8.52 -2.38
N PHE A 149 -5.43 -9.38 -2.23
CA PHE A 149 -5.61 -10.75 -1.76
C PHE A 149 -5.98 -10.80 -0.27
N LEU A 150 -5.45 -9.87 0.54
CA LEU A 150 -5.83 -9.74 1.95
C LEU A 150 -7.34 -9.45 2.09
N ASN A 151 -7.84 -8.51 1.29
CA ASN A 151 -9.24 -8.09 1.38
C ASN A 151 -10.18 -9.12 0.76
N LEU A 152 -9.77 -9.80 -0.31
CA LEU A 152 -10.47 -10.98 -0.82
C LEU A 152 -10.54 -12.13 0.21
N ALA A 153 -9.44 -12.41 0.93
CA ALA A 153 -9.46 -13.43 1.98
C ALA A 153 -10.49 -13.08 3.08
N LYS A 154 -10.50 -11.83 3.57
CA LYS A 154 -11.49 -11.37 4.56
C LYS A 154 -12.93 -11.44 4.02
N LEU A 155 -13.13 -11.12 2.74
CA LEU A 155 -14.42 -11.22 2.06
C LEU A 155 -14.92 -12.67 2.04
N PHE A 156 -14.11 -13.60 1.51
CA PHE A 156 -14.48 -15.00 1.39
C PHE A 156 -14.66 -15.69 2.74
N TYR A 157 -13.91 -15.28 3.78
CA TYR A 157 -14.15 -15.73 5.16
C TYR A 157 -15.58 -15.40 5.61
N ARG A 158 -16.01 -14.14 5.40
CA ARG A 158 -17.35 -13.69 5.80
C ARG A 158 -18.46 -14.33 4.96
N LEU A 159 -18.18 -14.65 3.71
CA LEU A 159 -19.09 -15.37 2.81
C LEU A 159 -19.09 -16.89 3.01
N LYS A 160 -18.27 -17.42 3.93
CA LYS A 160 -18.11 -18.86 4.19
C LYS A 160 -17.63 -19.66 2.96
N MET A 161 -16.84 -19.03 2.10
CA MET A 161 -16.25 -19.64 0.90
C MET A 161 -14.84 -20.15 1.22
N ASN A 162 -14.75 -21.28 1.94
CA ASN A 162 -13.51 -21.76 2.57
C ASN A 162 -12.36 -22.00 1.57
N VAL A 163 -12.66 -22.57 0.39
CA VAL A 163 -11.65 -22.81 -0.65
C VAL A 163 -11.04 -21.50 -1.17
N LEU A 164 -11.89 -20.53 -1.54
CA LEU A 164 -11.42 -19.23 -2.03
C LEU A 164 -10.73 -18.41 -0.94
N ASN A 165 -11.20 -18.52 0.31
CA ASN A 165 -10.53 -17.90 1.45
C ASN A 165 -9.11 -18.44 1.63
N SER A 166 -8.94 -19.77 1.55
CA SER A 166 -7.63 -20.43 1.70
C SER A 166 -6.69 -20.05 0.55
N ILE A 167 -7.17 -20.09 -0.70
CA ILE A 167 -6.39 -19.67 -1.87
C ILE A 167 -5.96 -18.20 -1.75
N SER A 168 -6.89 -17.30 -1.43
CA SER A 168 -6.58 -15.87 -1.29
C SER A 168 -5.61 -15.61 -0.14
N GLY A 169 -5.77 -16.30 0.99
CA GLY A 169 -4.86 -16.20 2.13
C GLY A 169 -3.45 -16.69 1.82
N PHE A 170 -3.31 -17.76 1.04
CA PHE A 170 -2.03 -18.28 0.60
C PHE A 170 -1.32 -17.30 -0.36
N ILE A 171 -2.04 -16.79 -1.37
CA ILE A 171 -1.51 -15.79 -2.31
C ILE A 171 -1.12 -14.52 -1.54
N PHE A 172 -1.97 -14.04 -0.62
CA PHE A 172 -1.65 -12.93 0.26
C PHE A 172 -0.34 -13.17 1.03
N ALA A 173 -0.17 -14.34 1.66
CA ALA A 173 1.03 -14.63 2.44
C ALA A 173 2.30 -14.56 1.58
N ILE A 174 2.31 -15.16 0.38
CA ILE A 174 3.47 -15.12 -0.52
C ILE A 174 3.74 -13.70 -1.00
N THR A 175 2.72 -13.02 -1.52
CA THR A 175 2.83 -11.65 -2.05
C THR A 175 3.09 -10.61 -0.97
N PHE A 176 2.86 -10.92 0.30
CA PHE A 176 3.26 -10.08 1.42
C PHE A 176 4.72 -10.35 1.81
N ILE A 177 5.07 -11.62 2.08
CA ILE A 177 6.36 -12.00 2.66
C ILE A 177 7.51 -11.81 1.65
N VAL A 178 7.36 -12.29 0.42
CA VAL A 178 8.48 -12.27 -0.55
C VAL A 178 8.90 -10.83 -0.89
N PRO A 179 7.97 -9.93 -1.30
CA PRO A 179 8.33 -8.55 -1.61
C PRO A 179 8.88 -7.78 -0.40
N ARG A 180 8.37 -8.01 0.81
CA ARG A 180 8.71 -7.18 1.99
C ARG A 180 9.88 -7.70 2.81
N LEU A 181 10.17 -9.00 2.82
CA LEU A 181 11.30 -9.56 3.56
C LEU A 181 12.50 -9.88 2.68
N TYR A 182 12.33 -10.00 1.36
CA TYR A 182 13.45 -10.26 0.46
C TYR A 182 13.72 -9.06 -0.44
N ILE A 183 12.75 -8.64 -1.25
CA ILE A 183 12.98 -7.56 -2.23
C ILE A 183 13.22 -6.23 -1.50
N PHE A 184 12.37 -5.86 -0.54
CA PHE A 184 12.49 -4.58 0.14
C PHE A 184 13.85 -4.38 0.86
N PRO A 185 14.33 -5.27 1.74
CA PRO A 185 15.62 -5.06 2.40
C PRO A 185 16.83 -5.23 1.47
N PHE A 186 16.87 -6.28 0.65
CA PHE A 186 18.08 -6.58 -0.14
C PHE A 186 18.20 -5.75 -1.43
N ILE A 187 17.09 -5.19 -1.91
CA ILE A 187 17.06 -4.36 -3.11
C ILE A 187 16.77 -2.91 -2.75
N VAL A 188 15.62 -2.59 -2.15
CA VAL A 188 15.22 -1.19 -1.92
C VAL A 188 16.12 -0.51 -0.89
N ILE A 189 16.24 -1.07 0.32
CA ILE A 189 17.07 -0.47 1.39
C ILE A 189 18.53 -0.39 0.96
N LYS A 190 19.07 -1.45 0.35
CA LYS A 190 20.43 -1.47 -0.20
C LYS A 190 20.67 -0.33 -1.18
N GLN A 191 19.72 -0.06 -2.08
CA GLN A 191 19.82 1.03 -3.04
C GLN A 191 19.66 2.41 -2.40
N ALA A 192 18.85 2.54 -1.35
CA ALA A 192 18.74 3.77 -0.56
C ALA A 192 20.08 4.14 0.10
N PHE A 193 20.82 3.16 0.63
CA PHE A 193 22.17 3.40 1.19
C PHE A 193 23.18 3.90 0.15
N LYS A 194 23.06 3.43 -1.11
CA LYS A 194 23.90 3.85 -2.25
C LYS A 194 23.46 5.17 -2.89
N SER A 195 22.32 5.72 -2.51
CA SER A 195 21.79 6.93 -3.13
C SER A 195 22.69 8.15 -2.85
N THR A 196 22.88 8.99 -3.86
CA THR A 196 23.65 10.24 -3.79
C THR A 196 22.77 11.42 -3.33
N ILE A 197 22.08 11.23 -2.20
CA ILE A 197 21.29 12.29 -1.57
C ILE A 197 22.24 13.21 -0.79
N ASN A 198 22.51 14.40 -1.34
CA ASN A 198 23.40 15.39 -0.72
C ASN A 198 22.85 15.96 0.60
N ASN A 199 21.53 16.15 0.69
CA ASN A 199 20.90 16.65 1.90
C ASN A 199 20.86 15.55 2.97
N LYS A 200 21.73 15.70 3.99
CA LYS A 200 21.88 14.73 5.09
C LYS A 200 20.57 14.51 5.85
N VAL A 201 19.78 15.56 6.09
CA VAL A 201 18.52 15.45 6.83
C VAL A 201 17.52 14.60 6.05
N ILE A 202 17.30 14.92 4.77
CA ILE A 202 16.38 14.15 3.91
C ILE A 202 16.84 12.68 3.80
N ARG A 203 18.16 12.45 3.66
CA ARG A 203 18.72 11.10 3.62
C ARG A 203 18.42 10.34 4.93
N CYS A 204 18.61 10.97 6.08
CA CYS A 204 18.30 10.35 7.38
C CYS A 204 16.82 9.99 7.48
N VAL A 205 15.91 10.91 7.10
CA VAL A 205 14.47 10.66 7.14
C VAL A 205 14.07 9.50 6.23
N ILE A 206 14.59 9.44 5.00
CA ILE A 206 14.31 8.31 4.09
C ILE A 206 14.81 7.00 4.70
N LEU A 207 16.06 6.95 5.17
CA LEU A 207 16.64 5.72 5.73
C LEU A 207 15.90 5.26 7.00
N SER A 208 15.59 6.17 7.92
CA SER A 208 14.84 5.82 9.13
C SER A 208 13.43 5.33 8.80
N SER A 209 12.75 5.96 7.84
CA SER A 209 11.42 5.52 7.40
C SER A 209 11.44 4.10 6.82
N LEU A 210 12.45 3.78 5.98
CA LEU A 210 12.61 2.44 5.43
C LEU A 210 12.86 1.38 6.51
N ILE A 211 13.70 1.70 7.50
CA ILE A 211 14.01 0.78 8.60
C ILE A 211 12.75 0.54 9.45
N ILE A 212 12.01 1.60 9.79
CA ILE A 212 10.77 1.48 10.55
C ILE A 212 9.76 0.62 9.78
N LEU A 213 9.56 0.87 8.48
CA LEU A 213 8.70 0.02 7.65
C LEU A 213 9.15 -1.44 7.65
N GLN A 214 10.46 -1.70 7.57
CA GLN A 214 10.97 -3.07 7.64
C GLN A 214 10.65 -3.76 8.97
N ILE A 215 10.75 -3.04 10.09
CA ILE A 215 10.35 -3.57 11.41
C ILE A 215 8.86 -3.92 11.40
N LEU A 216 8.00 -3.04 10.86
CA LEU A 216 6.57 -3.31 10.74
C LEU A 216 6.28 -4.54 9.87
N HIS A 217 7.01 -4.71 8.76
CA HIS A 217 6.90 -5.89 7.92
C HIS A 217 7.21 -7.18 8.68
N VAL A 218 8.28 -7.19 9.49
CA VAL A 218 8.63 -8.34 10.33
C VAL A 218 7.53 -8.64 11.35
N ILE A 219 6.98 -7.60 12.00
CA ILE A 219 5.86 -7.75 12.95
C ILE A 219 4.67 -8.42 12.26
N TRP A 220 4.21 -7.90 11.12
CA TRP A 220 3.09 -8.49 10.40
C TRP A 220 3.38 -9.87 9.85
N THR A 221 4.60 -10.13 9.34
CA THR A 221 4.97 -11.49 8.93
C THR A 221 4.85 -12.47 10.10
N SER A 222 5.27 -12.08 11.30
CA SER A 222 5.10 -12.94 12.48
C SER A 222 3.63 -13.27 12.76
N MET A 223 2.72 -12.33 12.53
CA MET A 223 1.27 -12.54 12.68
C MET A 223 0.71 -13.45 11.60
N ILE A 224 1.11 -13.25 10.34
CA ILE A 224 0.70 -14.09 9.20
C ILE A 224 1.15 -15.53 9.42
N VAL A 225 2.41 -15.73 9.81
CA VAL A 225 2.98 -17.06 10.10
C VAL A 225 2.25 -17.72 11.28
N LYS A 226 1.96 -16.99 12.37
CA LYS A 226 1.15 -17.51 13.50
C LYS A 226 -0.27 -17.93 13.08
N ILE A 227 -0.89 -17.24 12.14
CA ILE A 227 -2.22 -17.62 11.62
C ILE A 227 -2.08 -18.86 10.73
N ALA A 228 -1.10 -18.89 9.84
CA ALA A 228 -0.82 -20.05 8.97
C ALA A 228 -0.55 -21.33 9.78
N PHE A 229 0.26 -21.26 10.84
CA PHE A 229 0.50 -22.41 11.72
C PHE A 229 -0.77 -22.90 12.40
N ARG A 230 -1.61 -22.00 12.91
CA ARG A 230 -2.90 -22.39 13.53
C ARG A 230 -3.83 -23.08 12.53
N MET A 231 -3.87 -22.64 11.27
CA MET A 231 -4.68 -23.28 10.25
C MET A 231 -4.21 -24.70 9.88
N ILE A 232 -2.90 -24.98 10.03
CA ILE A 232 -2.32 -26.31 9.75
C ILE A 232 -2.52 -27.26 10.93
N ILE A 233 -2.35 -26.76 12.16
CA ILE A 233 -2.37 -27.58 13.38
C ILE A 233 -3.80 -27.84 13.88
N GLY A 234 -4.77 -26.98 13.57
CA GLY A 234 -6.16 -27.05 14.04
C GLY A 234 -6.41 -26.12 15.22
#